data_AF-A0A6H1ZLX3-F1
#
_entry.id   AF-A0A6H1ZLX3-F1
#
_cell.length_a   1.000
_cell.length_b   1.000
_cell.length_c   1.000
_cell.angle_alpha   90.00
_cell.angle_beta   90.00
_cell.angle_gamma   90.00
#
_symmetry.space_group_name_H-M   'P 1'
#
loop_
_entity.id
_entity.type
_entity.pdbx_description
1 polymer ?
#
loop_
_entity_poly.entity_id
_entity_poly.type
_entity_poly.pdbx_seq_one_letter_code
_entity_poly.pdbx_strand_id
1 'polypeptide(L)'
;MISQYGESRGNALFRQEYYCSWIEAFEGAVVYPEFNQKTHVSTVPLLPFLVSEIKTGTKVIRGWDNTGLSPACIITFVNSTGQWCWVKEFIGEDVGITDFAQMVDFWCRETLPGNVKFRDIGDPAGKTRDSTKQSPKDYIFKATGIRIEDGIQTFKVRRESVSFRLTKLINGKPGLVVDPSCKTAITGFMGGYCYPEIANTGYFRPEPSKNKFSHIHDAGQYIATKLFKAGVSKSAQNMNGEEDITDKSTAYGFTNISSRYKPEEAGYKEYYTTA
;
A
#
# COMPACT_ATOMS: atom_id res chain seq x y z
N MET A 1 -21.19 -32.34 8.87
CA MET A 1 -21.14 -31.39 7.74
C MET A 1 -22.52 -30.81 7.52
N ILE A 2 -22.82 -29.66 8.14
CA ILE A 2 -24.00 -28.84 7.84
C ILE A 2 -23.53 -27.37 7.86
N SER A 3 -23.58 -26.78 6.66
CA SER A 3 -23.65 -25.37 6.27
C SER A 3 -23.21 -24.27 7.25
N GLN A 4 -22.05 -23.65 6.98
CA GLN A 4 -21.57 -22.40 7.59
C GLN A 4 -21.97 -21.12 6.81
N TYR A 5 -22.96 -21.17 5.91
CA TYR A 5 -23.20 -20.07 4.96
C TYR A 5 -24.59 -19.41 5.03
N GLY A 6 -25.36 -19.64 6.10
CA GLY A 6 -26.71 -19.06 6.28
C GLY A 6 -26.82 -17.89 7.26
N GLU A 7 -25.71 -17.37 7.79
CA GLU A 7 -25.69 -16.65 9.07
C GLU A 7 -25.30 -15.16 9.01
N SER A 8 -25.38 -14.51 7.84
CA SER A 8 -24.91 -13.13 7.66
C SER A 8 -25.84 -12.09 8.31
N ARG A 9 -27.16 -12.21 8.12
CA ARG A 9 -28.14 -11.26 8.70
C ARG A 9 -28.37 -11.44 10.20
N GLY A 10 -28.39 -12.67 10.67
CA GLY A 10 -28.62 -12.98 12.08
C GLY A 10 -27.50 -12.47 12.99
N ASN A 11 -26.24 -12.62 12.57
CA ASN A 11 -25.09 -12.22 13.39
C ASN A 11 -24.92 -10.71 13.55
N ALA A 12 -25.30 -9.90 12.55
CA ALA A 12 -25.17 -8.45 12.62
C ALA A 12 -26.20 -7.83 13.58
N LEU A 13 -27.47 -8.25 13.47
CA LEU A 13 -28.54 -7.82 14.38
C LEU A 13 -28.35 -8.39 15.80
N PHE A 14 -27.91 -9.65 15.93
CA PHE A 14 -27.62 -10.26 17.23
C PHE A 14 -26.48 -9.56 17.98
N ARG A 15 -25.43 -9.10 17.26
CA ARG A 15 -24.35 -8.32 17.88
C ARG A 15 -24.82 -6.94 18.37
N GLN A 16 -25.69 -6.29 17.61
CA GLN A 16 -26.27 -4.99 17.96
C GLN A 16 -27.15 -5.09 19.21
N GLU A 17 -27.98 -6.14 19.29
CA GLU A 17 -28.94 -6.35 20.39
C GLU A 17 -28.29 -6.89 21.66
N TYR A 18 -27.31 -7.80 21.57
CA TYR A 18 -26.72 -8.46 22.73
C TYR A 18 -25.50 -7.74 23.34
N TYR A 19 -24.70 -7.04 22.54
CA TYR A 19 -23.47 -6.37 23.04
C TYR A 19 -23.62 -4.86 23.24
N CYS A 20 -24.80 -4.28 22.99
CA CYS A 20 -25.02 -2.82 22.96
C CYS A 20 -23.91 -2.08 22.15
N SER A 21 -23.34 -2.74 21.14
CA SER A 21 -22.35 -2.13 20.26
C SER A 21 -23.10 -1.48 19.12
N TRP A 22 -23.26 -0.15 19.16
CA TRP A 22 -23.79 0.66 18.07
C TRP A 22 -22.81 0.79 16.89
N ILE A 23 -22.11 -0.30 16.56
CA ILE A 23 -21.37 -0.39 15.31
C ILE A 23 -22.44 -0.59 14.25
N GLU A 24 -22.52 0.31 13.27
CA GLU A 24 -23.40 0.18 12.11
C GLU A 24 -23.35 -1.27 11.60
N ALA A 25 -24.50 -1.95 11.57
CA ALA A 25 -24.59 -3.32 11.08
C ALA A 25 -24.36 -3.29 9.56
N PHE A 26 -23.16 -3.67 9.12
CA PHE A 26 -22.82 -3.72 7.70
C PHE A 26 -23.22 -5.06 7.09
N GLU A 27 -23.97 -5.02 5.99
CA GLU A 27 -24.24 -6.20 5.15
C GLU A 27 -23.03 -6.45 4.22
N GLY A 28 -22.61 -7.72 4.08
CA GLY A 28 -21.49 -8.12 3.20
C GLY A 28 -20.33 -8.81 3.93
N ALA A 29 -19.35 -9.30 3.15
CA ALA A 29 -18.15 -9.90 3.71
C ALA A 29 -17.06 -8.84 3.92
N VAL A 30 -16.50 -8.74 5.12
CA VAL A 30 -15.46 -7.75 5.43
C VAL A 30 -14.19 -7.96 4.60
N VAL A 31 -13.58 -6.88 4.11
CA VAL A 31 -12.36 -6.98 3.28
C VAL A 31 -11.12 -7.40 4.10
N TYR A 32 -11.07 -6.98 5.36
CA TYR A 32 -9.95 -7.17 6.27
C TYR A 32 -10.38 -7.89 7.56
N PRO A 33 -10.76 -9.18 7.49
CA PRO A 33 -11.09 -9.96 8.69
C PRO A 33 -9.92 -10.06 9.69
N GLU A 34 -8.69 -9.78 9.25
CA GLU A 34 -7.48 -9.77 10.08
C GLU A 34 -7.40 -8.54 10.98
N PHE A 35 -8.18 -7.49 10.70
CA PHE A 35 -8.21 -6.30 11.55
C PHE A 35 -8.95 -6.58 12.86
N ASN A 36 -8.25 -6.33 13.95
CA ASN A 36 -8.79 -6.37 15.31
C ASN A 36 -8.64 -4.98 15.94
N GLN A 37 -9.74 -4.35 16.33
CA GLN A 37 -9.74 -3.00 16.88
C GLN A 37 -8.88 -2.88 18.14
N LYS A 38 -8.93 -3.85 19.06
CA LYS A 38 -8.16 -3.82 20.32
C LYS A 38 -6.65 -3.92 20.07
N THR A 39 -6.26 -4.59 19.01
CA THR A 39 -4.85 -4.80 18.66
C THR A 39 -4.33 -3.66 17.79
N HIS A 40 -5.07 -3.28 16.75
CA HIS A 40 -4.58 -2.40 15.68
C HIS A 40 -4.92 -0.92 15.89
N VAL A 41 -5.85 -0.57 16.80
CA VAL A 41 -6.08 0.83 17.15
C VAL A 41 -5.21 1.20 18.35
N SER A 42 -4.47 2.28 18.21
CA SER A 42 -3.65 2.81 19.29
C SER A 42 -4.53 3.31 20.43
N THR A 43 -4.12 3.06 21.67
CA THR A 43 -4.78 3.60 22.87
C THR A 43 -4.47 5.08 23.10
N VAL A 44 -3.46 5.60 22.40
CA VAL A 44 -3.01 7.00 22.48
C VAL A 44 -2.87 7.62 21.09
N PRO A 45 -2.98 8.95 20.96
CA PRO A 45 -2.73 9.63 19.68
C PRO A 45 -1.31 9.37 19.16
N LEU A 46 -1.18 9.12 17.87
CA LEU A 46 0.07 8.82 17.16
C LEU A 46 0.82 10.06 16.68
N LEU A 47 0.15 11.22 16.61
CA LEU A 47 0.76 12.46 16.12
C LEU A 47 2.05 12.86 16.88
N PRO A 48 2.12 12.81 18.24
CA PRO A 48 3.37 13.12 18.95
C PRO A 48 4.52 12.17 18.59
N PHE A 49 4.22 10.88 18.35
CA PHE A 49 5.21 9.89 17.94
C PHE A 49 5.72 10.18 16.53
N LEU A 50 4.81 10.57 15.61
CA LEU A 50 5.20 11.00 14.27
C LEU A 50 6.17 12.19 14.34
N VAL A 51 5.87 13.21 15.16
CA VAL A 51 6.73 14.40 15.32
C VAL A 51 8.12 14.02 15.83
N SER A 52 8.21 13.07 16.77
CA SER A 52 9.50 12.55 17.25
C SER A 52 10.27 11.85 16.14
N GLU A 53 9.61 11.00 15.35
CA GLU A 53 10.24 10.21 14.29
C GLU A 53 10.71 11.10 13.12
N ILE A 54 9.99 12.18 12.81
CA ILE A 54 10.44 13.17 11.81
C ILE A 54 11.77 13.79 12.22
N LYS A 55 11.98 14.08 13.51
CA LYS A 55 13.24 14.64 14.02
C LYS A 55 14.43 13.69 13.82
N THR A 56 14.17 12.39 13.81
CA THR A 56 15.17 11.35 13.51
C THR A 56 15.30 11.03 12.01
N GLY A 57 14.61 11.78 11.14
CA GLY A 57 14.72 11.67 9.69
C GLY A 57 13.69 10.75 9.03
N THR A 58 12.68 10.27 9.75
CA THR A 58 11.61 9.44 9.20
C THR A 58 10.79 10.23 8.19
N LYS A 59 10.50 9.58 7.05
CA LYS A 59 9.66 10.17 5.99
C LYS A 59 8.19 10.04 6.34
N VAL A 60 7.43 11.11 6.09
CA VAL A 60 5.96 11.10 6.12
C VAL A 60 5.44 10.67 4.76
N ILE A 61 4.45 9.80 4.76
CA ILE A 61 3.93 9.19 3.54
C ILE A 61 2.45 9.51 3.44
N ARG A 62 2.06 10.23 2.38
CA ARG A 62 0.68 10.64 2.13
C ARG A 62 0.12 9.79 0.99
N GLY A 63 -0.99 9.11 1.27
CA GLY A 63 -1.73 8.31 0.31
C GLY A 63 -2.89 9.12 -0.23
N TRP A 64 -3.07 9.17 -1.54
CA TRP A 64 -4.10 9.99 -2.19
C TRP A 64 -5.04 9.11 -3.02
N ASP A 65 -6.35 9.22 -2.76
CA ASP A 65 -7.41 8.73 -3.63
C ASP A 65 -8.19 9.90 -4.22
N ASN A 66 -8.31 9.93 -5.54
CA ASN A 66 -8.84 11.06 -6.29
C ASN A 66 -10.10 10.62 -7.06
N THR A 67 -11.10 10.12 -6.35
CA THR A 67 -12.37 9.70 -6.97
C THR A 67 -13.38 10.84 -6.93
N GLY A 68 -13.57 11.53 -8.06
CA GLY A 68 -14.63 12.53 -8.23
C GLY A 68 -14.57 13.70 -7.24
N LEU A 69 -15.72 14.06 -6.66
CA LEU A 69 -15.89 15.13 -5.66
C LEU A 69 -15.70 14.65 -4.21
N SER A 70 -15.18 13.43 -4.02
CA SER A 70 -14.94 12.84 -2.70
C SER A 70 -13.49 12.37 -2.54
N PRO A 71 -12.51 13.28 -2.65
CA PRO A 71 -11.10 12.92 -2.50
C PRO A 71 -10.79 12.47 -1.08
N ALA A 72 -9.80 11.59 -0.92
CA ALA A 72 -9.33 11.16 0.39
C ALA A 72 -7.81 11.17 0.47
N CYS A 73 -7.29 11.48 1.66
CA CYS A 73 -5.86 11.43 1.93
C CYS A 73 -5.59 10.81 3.31
N ILE A 74 -4.65 9.88 3.38
CA ILE A 74 -4.18 9.28 4.63
C ILE A 74 -2.72 9.63 4.86
N ILE A 75 -2.42 10.20 6.02
CA ILE A 75 -1.05 10.46 6.47
C ILE A 75 -0.56 9.27 7.28
N THR A 76 0.57 8.71 6.86
CA THR A 76 1.19 7.55 7.50
C THR A 76 2.69 7.74 7.66
N PHE A 77 3.30 6.92 8.50
CA PHE A 77 4.75 6.76 8.55
C PHE A 77 5.10 5.32 8.94
N VAL A 78 6.34 4.92 8.68
CA VAL A 78 6.90 3.68 9.22
C VAL A 78 7.85 4.09 10.33
N ASN A 79 7.56 3.68 11.57
CA ASN A 79 8.40 4.04 12.71
C ASN A 79 9.74 3.28 12.67
N SER A 80 10.68 3.70 13.52
CA SER A 80 12.00 3.06 13.67
C SER A 80 11.96 1.56 13.95
N THR A 81 10.90 1.05 14.61
CA THR A 81 10.73 -0.39 14.84
C THR A 81 10.21 -1.15 13.61
N GLY A 82 9.73 -0.43 12.60
CA GLY A 82 9.18 -0.97 11.37
C GLY A 82 7.66 -1.12 11.36
N GLN A 83 6.93 -0.64 12.39
CA GLN A 83 5.46 -0.59 12.39
C GLN A 83 4.96 0.51 11.44
N TRP A 84 3.88 0.23 10.72
CA TRP A 84 3.22 1.17 9.84
C TRP A 84 2.10 1.85 10.61
N CYS A 85 2.17 3.16 10.74
CA CYS A 85 1.28 3.96 11.57
C CYS A 85 0.41 4.86 10.71
N TRP A 86 -0.92 4.74 10.80
CA TRP A 86 -1.88 5.64 10.18
C TRP A 86 -2.25 6.74 11.18
N VAL A 87 -1.88 7.98 10.89
CA VAL A 87 -1.88 9.07 11.88
C VAL A 87 -3.07 10.00 11.73
N LYS A 88 -3.42 10.33 10.49
CA LYS A 88 -4.47 11.31 10.20
C LYS A 88 -5.15 11.00 8.89
N GLU A 89 -6.48 10.89 8.92
CA GLU A 89 -7.32 10.82 7.72
C GLU A 89 -7.88 12.20 7.36
N PHE A 90 -8.00 12.43 6.05
CA PHE A 90 -8.71 13.54 5.43
C PHE A 90 -9.69 12.96 4.44
N ILE A 91 -10.93 13.43 4.52
CA ILE A 91 -12.02 13.00 3.65
C ILE A 91 -12.68 14.27 3.15
N GLY A 92 -12.73 14.39 1.82
CA GLY A 92 -13.44 15.44 1.14
C GLY A 92 -14.87 15.01 0.86
N GLU A 93 -15.82 15.88 1.13
CA GLU A 93 -17.21 15.73 0.73
C GLU A 93 -17.57 16.97 -0.10
N ASP A 94 -17.95 16.76 -1.35
CA ASP A 94 -18.29 17.82 -2.31
C ASP A 94 -17.20 18.90 -2.44
N VAL A 95 -15.94 18.46 -2.52
CA VAL A 95 -14.78 19.36 -2.60
C VAL A 95 -13.91 19.04 -3.80
N GLY A 96 -13.45 20.09 -4.48
CA GLY A 96 -12.51 19.99 -5.58
C GLY A 96 -11.14 19.48 -5.11
N ILE A 97 -10.48 18.69 -5.96
CA ILE A 97 -9.20 18.07 -5.60
C ILE A 97 -8.09 19.09 -5.28
N THR A 98 -8.13 20.26 -5.92
CA THR A 98 -7.19 21.37 -5.68
C THR A 98 -7.31 21.90 -4.26
N ASP A 99 -8.52 22.27 -3.84
CA ASP A 99 -8.77 22.84 -2.52
C ASP A 99 -8.50 21.80 -1.42
N PHE A 100 -8.89 20.55 -1.68
CA PHE A 100 -8.59 19.43 -0.81
C PHE A 100 -7.07 19.24 -0.61
N ALA A 101 -6.29 19.27 -1.69
CA ALA A 101 -4.85 19.13 -1.61
C ALA A 101 -4.18 20.29 -0.87
N GLN A 102 -4.66 21.53 -1.08
CA GLN A 102 -4.18 22.70 -0.34
C GLN A 102 -4.51 22.59 1.15
N MET A 103 -5.70 22.11 1.51
CA MET A 103 -6.08 21.88 2.91
C MET A 103 -5.15 20.85 3.59
N VAL A 104 -4.87 19.72 2.93
CA VAL A 104 -3.96 18.69 3.45
C VAL A 104 -2.55 19.26 3.61
N ASP A 105 -2.05 20.00 2.60
CA ASP A 105 -0.71 20.57 2.62
C ASP A 105 -0.56 21.65 3.69
N PHE A 106 -1.56 22.53 3.83
CA PHE A 106 -1.63 23.52 4.89
C PHE A 106 -1.57 22.86 6.27
N TRP A 107 -2.41 21.85 6.52
CA TRP A 107 -2.38 21.12 7.79
C TRP A 107 -1.00 20.51 8.08
N CYS A 108 -0.35 19.95 7.06
CA CYS A 108 0.99 19.39 7.20
C CYS A 108 2.02 20.45 7.59
N ARG A 109 1.99 21.62 6.96
CA ARG A 109 2.95 22.72 7.22
C ARG A 109 2.75 23.34 8.61
N GLU A 110 1.51 23.47 9.05
CA GLU A 110 1.19 24.05 10.36
C GLU A 110 1.46 23.07 11.50
N THR A 111 1.20 21.78 11.29
CA THR A 111 1.22 20.78 12.37
C THR A 111 2.57 20.06 12.49
N LEU A 112 3.27 19.84 11.37
CA LEU A 112 4.50 19.06 11.34
C LEU A 112 5.75 19.96 11.36
N PRO A 113 6.90 19.47 11.86
CA PRO A 113 8.15 20.23 11.84
C PRO A 113 8.58 20.66 10.42
N GLY A 114 9.29 21.79 10.30
CA GLY A 114 9.67 22.33 8.98
C GLY A 114 10.64 21.47 8.14
N ASN A 115 11.26 20.44 8.73
CA ASN A 115 12.23 19.56 8.04
C ASN A 115 11.61 18.23 7.53
N VAL A 116 10.28 18.16 7.41
CA VAL A 116 9.60 16.93 6.97
C VAL A 116 9.97 16.57 5.54
N LYS A 117 10.26 15.27 5.34
CA LYS A 117 10.41 14.68 4.01
C LYS A 117 9.12 13.93 3.68
N PHE A 118 8.39 14.40 2.67
CA PHE A 118 7.18 13.75 2.19
C PHE A 118 7.48 12.74 1.09
N ARG A 119 6.65 11.70 1.03
CA ARG A 119 6.49 10.81 -0.12
C ARG A 119 5.00 10.69 -0.41
N ASP A 120 4.59 11.03 -1.61
CA ASP A 120 3.19 11.08 -2.01
C ASP A 120 2.90 9.94 -2.99
N ILE A 121 1.90 9.12 -2.67
CA ILE A 121 1.55 7.92 -3.45
C ILE A 121 0.05 7.92 -3.69
N GLY A 122 -0.40 7.58 -4.89
CA GLY A 122 -1.83 7.56 -5.18
C GLY A 122 -2.21 6.80 -6.43
N ASP A 123 -3.48 6.91 -6.79
CA ASP A 123 -4.10 6.14 -7.87
C ASP A 123 -3.38 6.32 -9.23
N PRO A 124 -2.85 5.25 -9.86
CA PRO A 124 -2.30 5.31 -11.23
C PRO A 124 -3.30 5.74 -12.31
N ALA A 125 -4.60 5.52 -12.07
CA ALA A 125 -5.68 5.72 -13.04
C ALA A 125 -6.22 7.16 -13.06
N GLY A 126 -5.61 8.07 -12.30
CA GLY A 126 -5.70 9.52 -12.55
C GLY A 126 -5.36 9.94 -13.99
N LYS A 127 -5.00 9.02 -14.89
CA LYS A 127 -4.82 9.22 -16.33
C LYS A 127 -6.10 9.53 -17.11
N THR A 128 -7.31 9.42 -16.55
CA THR A 128 -8.51 9.89 -17.26
C THR A 128 -8.49 11.41 -17.28
N ARG A 129 -7.92 11.93 -18.37
CA ARG A 129 -7.79 13.36 -18.58
C ARG A 129 -9.18 13.92 -18.83
N ASP A 130 -9.50 15.03 -18.18
CA ASP A 130 -10.73 15.76 -18.45
C ASP A 130 -10.72 16.39 -19.87
N SER A 131 -11.75 17.16 -20.21
CA SER A 131 -11.79 17.89 -21.49
C SER A 131 -10.60 18.85 -21.67
N THR A 132 -9.98 19.31 -20.58
CA THR A 132 -8.77 20.15 -20.58
C THR A 132 -7.47 19.35 -20.69
N LYS A 133 -7.57 18.03 -20.87
CA LYS A 133 -6.45 17.10 -20.94
C LYS A 133 -5.59 17.11 -19.67
N GLN A 134 -6.15 17.39 -18.50
CA GLN A 134 -5.44 17.36 -17.23
C GLN A 134 -5.88 16.19 -16.35
N SER A 135 -4.94 15.59 -15.62
CA SER A 135 -5.22 14.60 -14.58
C SER A 135 -5.48 15.27 -13.22
N PRO A 136 -6.19 14.59 -12.29
CA PRO A 136 -6.23 15.00 -10.88
C PRO A 136 -4.85 15.26 -10.27
N LYS A 137 -3.83 14.49 -10.67
CA LYS A 137 -2.44 14.69 -10.21
C LYS A 137 -1.85 16.00 -10.72
N ASP A 138 -2.15 16.39 -11.96
CA ASP A 138 -1.70 17.66 -12.52
C ASP A 138 -2.31 18.84 -11.76
N TYR A 139 -3.59 18.74 -11.34
CA TYR A 139 -4.22 19.77 -10.52
C TYR A 139 -3.57 19.88 -9.15
N ILE A 140 -3.33 18.75 -8.48
CA ILE A 140 -2.61 18.72 -7.18
C ILE A 140 -1.23 19.34 -7.32
N PHE A 141 -0.47 18.93 -8.35
CA PHE A 141 0.88 19.46 -8.59
C PHE A 141 0.87 20.97 -8.86
N LYS A 142 -0.05 21.47 -9.69
CA LYS A 142 -0.18 22.90 -9.97
C LYS A 142 -0.56 23.70 -8.71
N ALA A 143 -1.40 23.16 -7.85
CA ALA A 143 -1.91 23.85 -6.67
C ALA A 143 -0.93 23.87 -5.49
N THR A 144 -0.13 22.82 -5.34
CA THR A 144 0.66 22.58 -4.11
C THR A 144 2.15 22.31 -4.37
N GLY A 145 2.53 22.00 -5.61
CA GLY A 145 3.85 21.50 -5.96
C GLY A 145 4.07 20.01 -5.64
N ILE A 146 3.07 19.30 -5.13
CA ILE A 146 3.18 17.89 -4.72
C ILE A 146 3.18 16.96 -5.95
N ARG A 147 4.19 16.09 -6.03
CA ARG A 147 4.31 15.05 -7.07
C ARG A 147 3.88 13.70 -6.51
N ILE A 148 2.80 13.15 -7.06
CA ILE A 148 2.24 11.86 -6.63
C ILE A 148 2.85 10.72 -7.46
N GLU A 149 3.45 9.75 -6.79
CA GLU A 149 3.90 8.49 -7.37
C GLU A 149 2.72 7.54 -7.64
N ASP A 150 2.72 6.87 -8.79
CA ASP A 150 1.70 5.89 -9.17
C ASP A 150 1.79 4.62 -8.31
N GLY A 151 0.71 4.25 -7.62
CA GLY A 151 0.54 2.95 -6.96
C GLY A 151 0.41 1.74 -7.91
N ILE A 152 -0.10 0.61 -7.41
CA ILE A 152 -0.50 -0.53 -8.25
C ILE A 152 -2.02 -0.56 -8.34
N GLN A 153 -2.57 -0.82 -9.53
CA GLN A 153 -4.02 -0.86 -9.75
C GLN A 153 -4.69 -2.10 -9.17
N THR A 154 -4.11 -3.27 -9.44
CA THR A 154 -4.71 -4.57 -9.15
C THR A 154 -5.17 -4.68 -7.70
N PHE A 155 -6.49 -4.74 -7.48
CA PHE A 155 -7.10 -4.73 -6.15
C PHE A 155 -6.57 -5.88 -5.27
N LYS A 156 -6.40 -7.08 -5.84
CA LYS A 156 -5.82 -8.22 -5.11
C LYS A 156 -4.46 -7.89 -4.49
N VAL A 157 -3.55 -7.28 -5.25
CA VAL A 157 -2.21 -6.90 -4.76
C VAL A 157 -2.32 -5.84 -3.67
N ARG A 158 -3.18 -4.84 -3.89
CA ARG A 158 -3.48 -3.77 -2.93
C ARG A 158 -3.99 -4.30 -1.58
N ARG A 159 -4.99 -5.18 -1.62
CA ARG A 159 -5.58 -5.83 -0.45
C ARG A 159 -4.55 -6.68 0.30
N GLU A 160 -3.80 -7.52 -0.41
CA GLU A 160 -2.79 -8.39 0.19
C GLU A 160 -1.63 -7.61 0.82
N SER A 161 -1.19 -6.48 0.24
CA SER A 161 -0.19 -5.62 0.85
C SER A 161 -0.62 -5.04 2.20
N VAL A 162 -1.91 -4.72 2.36
CA VAL A 162 -2.46 -4.27 3.66
C VAL A 162 -2.61 -5.45 4.62
N SER A 163 -3.17 -6.58 4.16
CA SER A 163 -3.32 -7.80 4.99
C SER A 163 -1.97 -8.30 5.53
N PHE A 164 -0.90 -8.21 4.73
CA PHE A 164 0.46 -8.51 5.18
C PHE A 164 0.88 -7.66 6.38
N ARG A 165 0.48 -6.39 6.46
CA ARG A 165 0.80 -5.53 7.62
C ARG A 165 -0.10 -5.77 8.81
N LEU A 166 -1.35 -6.13 8.59
CA LEU A 166 -2.29 -6.51 9.66
C LEU A 166 -1.83 -7.80 10.36
N THR A 167 -1.40 -8.79 9.59
CA THR A 167 -1.01 -10.11 10.13
C THR A 167 0.42 -10.18 10.65
N LYS A 168 1.29 -9.25 10.24
CA LYS A 168 2.69 -9.23 10.66
C LYS A 168 2.83 -8.75 12.10
N LEU A 169 3.59 -9.49 12.91
CA LEU A 169 4.07 -9.05 14.20
C LEU A 169 5.51 -8.53 14.09
N ILE A 170 5.78 -7.42 14.79
CA ILE A 170 7.08 -6.77 14.87
C ILE A 170 7.37 -6.60 16.36
N ASN A 171 8.35 -7.36 16.87
CA ASN A 171 8.69 -7.40 18.29
C ASN A 171 7.46 -7.64 19.19
N GLY A 172 6.59 -8.58 18.78
CA GLY A 172 5.35 -8.93 19.48
C GLY A 172 4.21 -7.90 19.34
N LYS A 173 4.41 -6.80 18.62
CA LYS A 173 3.39 -5.77 18.36
C LYS A 173 2.84 -5.86 16.93
N PRO A 174 1.61 -5.41 16.66
CA PRO A 174 1.06 -5.44 15.30
C PRO A 174 1.86 -4.59 14.32
N GLY A 175 1.91 -5.05 13.07
CA GLY A 175 2.58 -4.37 11.97
C GLY A 175 1.83 -3.14 11.49
N LEU A 176 0.51 -3.09 11.62
CA LEU A 176 -0.27 -1.87 11.37
C LEU A 176 -0.82 -1.33 12.69
N VAL A 177 -0.70 -0.02 12.89
CA VAL A 177 -1.33 0.70 13.99
C VAL A 177 -2.07 1.90 13.43
N VAL A 178 -3.31 2.10 13.86
CA VAL A 178 -4.18 3.19 13.42
C VAL A 178 -4.45 4.12 14.60
N ASP A 179 -4.30 5.42 14.37
CA ASP A 179 -4.65 6.46 15.33
C ASP A 179 -6.16 6.42 15.64
N PRO A 180 -6.57 6.57 16.91
CA PRO A 180 -7.98 6.52 17.30
C PRO A 180 -8.85 7.61 16.66
N SER A 181 -8.26 8.69 16.14
CA SER A 181 -8.99 9.75 15.41
C SER A 181 -9.33 9.39 13.96
N CYS A 182 -8.73 8.33 13.39
CA CYS A 182 -9.03 7.85 12.03
C CYS A 182 -10.31 6.99 12.00
N LYS A 183 -11.43 7.60 12.39
CA LYS A 183 -12.71 6.91 12.63
C LYS A 183 -13.26 6.25 11.37
N THR A 184 -13.12 6.87 10.21
CA THR A 184 -13.63 6.34 8.94
C THR A 184 -12.82 5.13 8.51
N ALA A 185 -11.48 5.20 8.58
CA ALA A 185 -10.62 4.06 8.32
C ALA A 185 -10.91 2.91 9.29
N ILE A 186 -11.06 3.19 10.60
CA ILE A 186 -11.40 2.15 11.59
C ILE A 186 -12.75 1.51 11.28
N THR A 187 -13.78 2.32 10.99
CA THR A 187 -15.12 1.82 10.65
C THR A 187 -15.11 1.00 9.37
N GLY A 188 -14.34 1.44 8.37
CA GLY A 188 -14.14 0.69 7.14
C GLY A 188 -13.46 -0.67 7.39
N PHE A 189 -12.40 -0.71 8.20
CA PHE A 189 -11.77 -1.97 8.62
C PHE A 189 -12.73 -2.90 9.38
N MET A 190 -13.62 -2.35 10.20
CA MET A 190 -14.58 -3.10 11.01
C MET A 190 -15.80 -3.62 10.23
N GLY A 191 -15.93 -3.26 8.95
CA GLY A 191 -16.95 -3.82 8.07
C GLY A 191 -17.59 -2.81 7.12
N GLY A 192 -17.34 -1.51 7.30
CA GLY A 192 -17.81 -0.49 6.36
C GLY A 192 -17.23 -0.66 4.95
N TYR A 193 -16.04 -1.25 4.84
CA TYR A 193 -15.44 -1.67 3.57
C TYR A 193 -15.59 -3.18 3.40
N CYS A 194 -16.61 -3.56 2.62
CA CYS A 194 -17.03 -4.95 2.44
C CYS A 194 -17.17 -5.34 0.96
N TYR A 195 -17.11 -6.64 0.70
CA TYR A 195 -17.55 -7.25 -0.54
C TYR A 195 -19.08 -7.35 -0.53
N PRO A 196 -19.78 -6.74 -1.51
CA PRO A 196 -21.22 -6.79 -1.56
C PRO A 196 -21.69 -8.19 -1.93
N GLU A 197 -22.76 -8.63 -1.28
CA GLU A 197 -23.42 -9.90 -1.57
C GLU A 197 -24.22 -9.80 -2.88
N ILE A 198 -24.18 -10.86 -3.69
CA ILE A 198 -24.92 -10.96 -4.93
C ILE A 198 -26.33 -11.43 -4.58
N ALA A 199 -27.30 -10.53 -4.64
CA ALA A 199 -28.74 -10.84 -4.53
C ALA A 199 -29.12 -11.75 -3.35
N ASN A 200 -28.46 -11.61 -2.18
CA ASN A 200 -28.68 -12.42 -0.99
C ASN A 200 -28.44 -13.94 -1.18
N THR A 201 -27.55 -14.31 -2.10
CA THR A 201 -27.26 -15.72 -2.43
C THR A 201 -26.21 -16.36 -1.53
N GLY A 202 -25.57 -15.61 -0.65
CA GLY A 202 -24.37 -16.01 0.10
C GLY A 202 -23.06 -15.90 -0.69
N TYR A 203 -23.11 -15.54 -1.98
CA TYR A 203 -21.93 -15.30 -2.81
C TYR A 203 -21.62 -13.81 -2.89
N PHE A 204 -20.33 -13.45 -2.87
CA PHE A 204 -19.87 -12.06 -2.84
C PHE A 204 -19.18 -11.67 -4.14
N ARG A 205 -19.24 -10.38 -4.49
CA ARG A 205 -18.47 -9.84 -5.61
C ARG A 205 -16.96 -9.89 -5.33
N PRO A 206 -16.12 -10.03 -6.38
CA PRO A 206 -14.67 -10.09 -6.22
C PRO A 206 -14.03 -8.75 -5.81
N GLU A 207 -14.76 -7.65 -5.99
CA GLU A 207 -14.33 -6.30 -5.64
C GLU A 207 -15.26 -5.69 -4.59
N PRO A 208 -14.72 -4.89 -3.67
CA PRO A 208 -15.49 -4.27 -2.61
C PRO A 208 -16.39 -3.15 -3.12
N SER A 209 -17.40 -2.82 -2.32
CA SER A 209 -18.30 -1.71 -2.59
C SER A 209 -17.53 -0.39 -2.59
N LYS A 210 -17.78 0.43 -3.62
CA LYS A 210 -17.36 1.84 -3.64
C LYS A 210 -18.36 2.62 -2.79
N ASN A 211 -17.88 3.13 -1.67
CA ASN A 211 -18.64 3.87 -0.67
C ASN A 211 -17.76 4.88 0.07
N LYS A 212 -18.32 5.60 1.05
CA LYS A 212 -17.60 6.61 1.85
C LYS A 212 -16.34 6.08 2.55
N PHE A 213 -16.26 4.78 2.83
CA PHE A 213 -15.09 4.15 3.45
C PHE A 213 -14.05 3.72 2.41
N SER A 214 -14.46 3.42 1.18
CA SER A 214 -13.57 2.89 0.14
C SER A 214 -12.41 3.83 -0.21
N HIS A 215 -12.64 5.15 -0.24
CA HIS A 215 -11.64 6.15 -0.64
C HIS A 215 -10.43 6.18 0.31
N ILE A 216 -10.69 6.22 1.62
CA ILE A 216 -9.59 6.25 2.60
C ILE A 216 -8.81 4.92 2.62
N HIS A 217 -9.49 3.80 2.37
CA HIS A 217 -8.83 2.50 2.25
C HIS A 217 -8.01 2.39 0.96
N ASP A 218 -8.52 2.87 -0.17
CA ASP A 218 -7.79 2.89 -1.44
C ASP A 218 -6.51 3.73 -1.31
N ALA A 219 -6.60 4.92 -0.70
CA ALA A 219 -5.45 5.76 -0.40
C ALA A 219 -4.36 5.01 0.41
N GLY A 220 -4.76 4.29 1.47
CA GLY A 220 -3.86 3.46 2.27
C GLY A 220 -3.29 2.26 1.51
N GLN A 221 -4.10 1.61 0.68
CA GLN A 221 -3.68 0.47 -0.13
C GLN A 221 -2.59 0.86 -1.14
N TYR A 222 -2.70 2.03 -1.80
CA TYR A 222 -1.68 2.49 -2.72
C TYR A 222 -0.33 2.65 -2.01
N ILE A 223 -0.31 3.23 -0.80
CA ILE A 223 0.90 3.26 0.04
C ILE A 223 1.42 1.84 0.30
N ALA A 224 0.54 0.94 0.73
CA ALA A 224 0.94 -0.42 1.09
C ALA A 224 1.64 -1.13 -0.06
N THR A 225 1.17 -0.98 -1.30
CA THR A 225 1.81 -1.62 -2.47
C THR A 225 3.23 -1.15 -2.75
N LYS A 226 3.58 0.08 -2.37
CA LYS A 226 4.93 0.64 -2.57
C LYS A 226 5.88 0.31 -1.43
N LEU A 227 5.35 0.20 -0.21
CA LEU A 227 6.16 -0.02 0.98
C LEU A 227 6.31 -1.50 1.32
N PHE A 228 5.26 -2.28 1.06
CA PHE A 228 5.15 -3.66 1.51
C PHE A 228 4.78 -4.52 0.30
N LYS A 229 5.80 -5.14 -0.29
CA LYS A 229 5.56 -6.22 -1.23
C LYS A 229 5.04 -7.40 -0.41
N ALA A 230 3.76 -7.72 -0.56
CA ALA A 230 3.28 -9.04 -0.18
C ALA A 230 4.15 -10.05 -0.95
N GLY A 231 4.67 -11.07 -0.26
CA GLY A 231 5.48 -12.09 -0.90
C GLY A 231 4.63 -12.80 -1.94
N VAL A 232 4.70 -12.35 -3.20
CA VAL A 232 4.26 -13.17 -4.32
C VAL A 232 5.23 -14.34 -4.31
N SER A 233 4.73 -15.54 -4.01
CA SER A 233 5.48 -16.76 -4.16
C SER A 233 6.18 -16.74 -5.53
N LYS A 234 7.48 -17.07 -5.55
CA LYS A 234 8.34 -17.05 -6.76
C LYS A 234 7.78 -17.85 -7.96
N SER A 235 6.68 -18.59 -7.80
CA SER A 235 5.97 -19.32 -8.84
C SER A 235 5.24 -18.45 -9.88
N ALA A 236 4.98 -17.16 -9.62
CA ALA A 236 4.25 -16.29 -10.56
C ALA A 236 5.14 -15.34 -11.39
N GLN A 237 6.47 -15.39 -11.23
CA GLN A 237 7.39 -14.51 -11.97
C GLN A 237 7.87 -15.08 -13.32
N ASN A 238 7.49 -16.31 -13.68
CA ASN A 238 7.89 -16.96 -14.96
C ASN A 238 6.73 -17.08 -15.97
N MET A 239 5.85 -16.07 -16.05
CA MET A 239 4.84 -16.00 -17.12
C MET A 239 4.64 -14.56 -17.61
N ASN A 240 5.73 -13.87 -17.94
CA ASN A 240 5.76 -12.75 -18.88
C ASN A 240 7.21 -12.60 -19.33
N GLY A 241 7.54 -13.25 -20.45
CA GLY A 241 8.82 -13.03 -21.12
C GLY A 241 8.84 -11.64 -21.73
N GLU A 242 9.71 -10.79 -21.22
CA GLU A 242 10.34 -9.72 -21.99
C GLU A 242 11.81 -10.13 -22.08
N GLU A 243 12.23 -10.51 -23.29
CA GLU A 243 13.62 -10.81 -23.61
C GLU A 243 14.42 -9.50 -23.56
N ASP A 244 15.35 -9.42 -22.61
CA ASP A 244 16.45 -8.46 -22.64
C ASP A 244 17.32 -8.77 -23.87
N ILE A 245 17.13 -7.99 -24.93
CA ILE A 245 18.08 -7.91 -26.04
C ILE A 245 19.23 -7.00 -25.60
N THR A 246 20.26 -7.61 -25.03
CA THR A 246 21.60 -7.00 -25.03
C THR A 246 22.65 -8.04 -25.40
N ASP A 247 23.22 -7.79 -26.59
CA ASP A 247 24.58 -8.12 -27.01
C ASP A 247 24.92 -9.59 -27.29
N LYS A 248 24.58 -10.04 -28.50
CA LYS A 248 25.29 -11.12 -29.18
C LYS A 248 26.39 -10.52 -30.05
N SER A 249 27.60 -10.43 -29.50
CA SER A 249 28.81 -10.44 -30.32
C SER A 249 29.73 -11.58 -29.88
N THR A 250 30.00 -12.45 -30.85
CA THR A 250 31.10 -13.42 -30.91
C THR A 250 30.95 -14.75 -30.16
N ALA A 251 30.12 -15.62 -30.74
CA ALA A 251 30.31 -17.07 -30.68
C ALA A 251 31.28 -17.50 -31.80
N TYR A 252 32.36 -18.18 -31.45
CA TYR A 252 33.05 -19.24 -32.21
C TYR A 252 33.91 -19.97 -31.16
N GLY A 253 33.66 -21.21 -30.75
CA GLY A 253 33.35 -22.40 -31.53
C GLY A 253 34.61 -23.26 -31.58
N PHE A 254 34.76 -24.21 -30.65
CA PHE A 254 35.81 -25.24 -30.75
C PHE A 254 35.25 -26.62 -30.40
N THR A 255 34.91 -27.34 -31.46
CA THR A 255 34.86 -28.79 -31.53
C THR A 255 36.27 -29.35 -31.76
N ASN A 256 36.57 -30.46 -31.09
CA ASN A 256 37.81 -31.23 -31.21
C ASN A 256 38.03 -31.79 -32.62
N ILE A 257 39.17 -31.52 -33.24
CA ILE A 257 39.78 -32.39 -34.26
C ILE A 257 41.31 -32.39 -34.08
N SER A 258 41.88 -33.60 -34.08
CA SER A 258 43.30 -33.96 -34.03
C SER A 258 44.11 -33.50 -35.25
N SER A 259 45.38 -33.13 -35.06
CA SER A 259 46.56 -33.84 -35.62
C SER A 259 47.81 -32.93 -35.76
N ARG A 260 48.97 -33.58 -35.58
CA ARG A 260 50.36 -33.22 -36.00
C ARG A 260 51.25 -32.40 -35.03
N TYR A 261 52.19 -33.14 -34.41
CA TYR A 261 53.66 -32.95 -34.37
C TYR A 261 54.21 -31.55 -33.96
N LYS A 262 54.74 -31.35 -32.72
CA LYS A 262 56.14 -31.51 -32.19
C LYS A 262 57.12 -30.36 -32.57
N PRO A 263 58.18 -30.07 -31.79
CA PRO A 263 58.31 -29.68 -30.37
C PRO A 263 59.30 -28.47 -30.22
N GLU A 264 60.00 -28.33 -29.08
CA GLU A 264 61.14 -27.41 -28.78
C GLU A 264 60.76 -26.05 -28.16
N GLU A 265 61.44 -25.46 -27.16
CA GLU A 265 62.53 -25.80 -26.24
C GLU A 265 62.59 -24.64 -25.19
N ALA A 266 63.14 -24.92 -24.01
CA ALA A 266 63.77 -23.98 -23.05
C ALA A 266 62.92 -22.84 -22.42
N GLY A 267 63.04 -22.48 -21.14
CA GLY A 267 64.00 -22.86 -20.12
C GLY A 267 63.59 -22.29 -18.75
N TYR A 268 64.09 -22.94 -17.71
CA TYR A 268 64.01 -22.58 -16.30
C TYR A 268 64.81 -21.31 -15.94
N LYS A 269 64.35 -20.59 -14.89
CA LYS A 269 65.07 -20.01 -13.72
C LYS A 269 64.40 -18.70 -13.27
N GLU A 270 63.79 -18.67 -12.08
CA GLU A 270 64.38 -18.32 -10.77
C GLU A 270 65.01 -16.91 -10.71
N TYR A 271 64.45 -16.00 -9.88
CA TYR A 271 65.06 -15.48 -8.63
C TYR A 271 64.62 -14.05 -8.20
N TYR A 272 64.28 -13.94 -6.91
CA TYR A 272 64.56 -12.89 -5.90
C TYR A 272 64.03 -11.42 -5.99
N THR A 273 63.15 -11.12 -5.01
CA THR A 273 63.16 -10.03 -3.98
C THR A 273 63.39 -8.54 -4.29
N THR A 274 62.50 -7.72 -3.67
CA THR A 274 62.67 -6.36 -3.08
C THR A 274 63.17 -5.23 -4.00
N ALA A 275 62.64 -4.01 -3.99
CA ALA A 275 61.92 -3.23 -2.98
C ALA A 275 60.87 -2.30 -3.62
#